data_AF-A0A818CFU4-F1
#
_entry.id   AF-A0A818CFU4-F1
#
_cell.length_a   1.000
_cell.length_b   1.000
_cell.length_c   1.000
_cell.angle_alpha   90.00
_cell.angle_beta   90.00
_cell.angle_gamma   90.00
#
_symmetry.space_group_name_H-M   'P 1'
#
loop_
_entity.id
_entity.type
_entity.pdbx_description
1 polymer ?
#
loop_
_entity_poly.entity_id
_entity_poly.type
_entity_poly.pdbx_seq_one_letter_code
_entity_poly.pdbx_strand_id
1 'polypeptide(L)'
;MNNDKITFQSPCPIWADTLHGGIIMIVAWFFASFVLAYVRIASGNRIKLSWRKENGLFYFGLSVQIGMIVGVLPMYFIINVYRLLQDRKPCVTYCL
;
A
#
# COMPACT_ATOMS: atom_id res chain seq x y z
N MET A 1 0.10 9.77 40.78
CA MET A 1 1.54 9.83 40.42
C MET A 1 2.01 8.44 40.03
N ASN A 2 2.11 8.17 38.73
CA ASN A 2 3.25 7.45 38.14
C ASN A 2 3.06 7.31 36.62
N ASN A 3 3.56 8.32 35.91
CA ASN A 3 4.27 8.20 34.64
C ASN A 3 3.70 7.24 33.58
N ASP A 4 2.47 7.48 33.14
CA ASP A 4 2.07 7.00 31.82
C ASP A 4 2.79 7.84 30.78
N LYS A 5 3.99 7.36 30.41
CA LYS A 5 4.63 7.76 29.17
C LYS A 5 3.56 7.72 28.10
N ILE A 6 3.20 8.89 27.59
CA ILE A 6 2.39 9.11 26.39
C ILE A 6 3.06 8.31 25.25
N THR A 7 2.72 7.03 25.20
CA THR A 7 2.90 6.22 24.02
C THR A 7 1.94 6.84 23.03
N PHE A 8 2.46 7.26 21.89
CA PHE A 8 1.70 7.82 20.77
C PHE A 8 0.45 6.95 20.53
N GLN A 9 -0.65 7.34 21.16
CA GLN A 9 -1.95 6.71 21.00
C GLN A 9 -2.43 7.29 19.70
N SER A 10 -2.41 6.46 18.65
CA SER A 10 -3.04 6.82 17.38
C SER A 10 -4.45 7.30 17.71
N PRO A 11 -4.85 8.50 17.29
CA PRO A 11 -6.19 9.02 17.57
C PRO A 11 -7.23 8.00 17.11
N CYS A 12 -8.30 7.89 17.90
CA CYS A 12 -9.42 7.00 17.63
C CYS A 12 -9.85 7.12 16.16
N PRO A 13 -9.87 6.02 15.39
CA PRO A 13 -10.22 6.11 13.98
C PRO A 13 -11.69 6.51 13.87
N ILE A 14 -11.95 7.64 13.20
CA ILE A 14 -13.28 8.26 13.11
C ILE A 14 -14.33 7.30 12.47
N TRP A 15 -13.88 6.29 11.72
CA TRP A 15 -14.72 5.34 10.99
C TRP A 15 -14.35 3.87 11.29
N ALA A 16 -13.71 3.61 12.42
CA ALA A 16 -13.37 2.23 12.81
C ALA A 16 -14.64 1.39 12.97
N ASP A 17 -14.66 0.20 12.36
CA ASP A 17 -15.74 -0.80 12.52
C ASP A 17 -17.14 -0.34 12.06
N THR A 18 -17.20 0.72 11.24
CA THR A 18 -18.45 1.19 10.63
C THR A 18 -18.61 0.65 9.22
N LEU A 19 -19.85 0.29 8.86
CA LEU A 19 -20.20 -0.16 7.50
C LEU A 19 -19.78 0.87 6.44
N HIS A 20 -19.97 2.16 6.74
CA HIS A 20 -19.59 3.25 5.84
C HIS A 20 -18.07 3.34 5.62
N GLY A 21 -17.26 3.16 6.66
CA GLY A 21 -15.80 3.11 6.54
C GLY A 21 -15.34 1.97 5.63
N GLY A 22 -15.94 0.78 5.77
CA GLY A 22 -15.69 -0.36 4.89
C GLY A 22 -16.03 -0.07 3.42
N ILE A 23 -17.19 0.52 3.16
CA ILE A 23 -17.61 0.88 1.80
C ILE A 23 -16.64 1.88 1.17
N ILE A 24 -16.25 2.94 1.89
CA ILE A 24 -15.33 3.96 1.38
C ILE A 24 -13.94 3.34 1.08
N MET A 25 -13.44 2.47 1.95
CA MET A 25 -12.18 1.76 1.75
C MET A 25 -12.22 0.91 0.47
N ILE A 26 -13.30 0.14 0.28
CA ILE A 26 -13.47 -0.71 -0.90
C ILE A 26 -13.54 0.15 -2.17
N VAL A 27 -14.34 1.22 -2.17
CA VAL A 27 -14.47 2.12 -3.33
C VAL A 27 -13.14 2.80 -3.67
N ALA A 28 -12.43 3.31 -2.66
CA ALA A 28 -11.11 3.93 -2.86
C ALA A 28 -10.10 2.93 -3.42
N TRP A 29 -10.10 1.69 -2.89
CA TRP A 29 -9.24 0.63 -3.37
C TRP A 29 -9.56 0.26 -4.82
N PHE A 30 -10.83 0.04 -5.17
CA PHE A 30 -11.24 -0.23 -6.55
C PHE A 30 -10.82 0.89 -7.50
N PHE A 31 -11.05 2.15 -7.12
CA PHE A 31 -10.68 3.30 -7.94
C PHE A 31 -9.15 3.37 -8.15
N ALA A 32 -8.37 3.22 -7.08
CA ALA A 32 -6.92 3.20 -7.15
C ALA A 32 -6.41 2.05 -8.02
N SER A 33 -6.93 0.83 -7.83
CA SER A 33 -6.59 -0.34 -8.64
C SER A 33 -6.94 -0.13 -10.12
N PHE A 34 -8.09 0.48 -10.42
CA PHE A 34 -8.50 0.77 -11.78
C PHE A 34 -7.57 1.79 -12.46
N VAL A 35 -7.23 2.89 -11.77
CA VAL A 35 -6.30 3.91 -12.27
C VAL A 35 -4.92 3.30 -12.53
N LEU A 36 -4.39 2.51 -11.59
CA LEU A 36 -3.10 1.82 -11.74
C LEU A 36 -3.13 0.82 -12.90
N ALA A 37 -4.20 0.05 -13.05
CA ALA A 37 -4.38 -0.88 -14.16
C ALA A 37 -4.42 -0.15 -15.51
N TYR A 38 -5.14 0.98 -15.59
CA TYR A 38 -5.20 1.81 -16.79
C TYR A 38 -3.80 2.32 -17.18
N VAL A 39 -3.05 2.90 -16.23
CA VAL A 39 -1.69 3.39 -16.48
C VAL A 39 -0.78 2.25 -16.97
N ARG A 40 -0.89 1.06 -16.37
CA ARG A 40 -0.13 -0.12 -16.76
C ARG A 40 -0.45 -0.59 -18.19
N ILE A 41 -1.73 -0.60 -18.58
CA ILE A 41 -2.16 -0.99 -19.93
C ILE A 41 -1.79 0.08 -20.95
N ALA A 42 -2.00 1.37 -20.63
CA ALA A 42 -1.70 2.48 -21.52
C ALA A 42 -0.19 2.60 -21.80
N SER A 43 0.65 2.46 -20.76
CA SER A 43 2.11 2.42 -20.91
C SER A 43 2.55 1.18 -21.69
N GLY A 44 2.02 -0.01 -21.37
CA GLY A 44 2.31 -1.24 -22.11
C GLY A 44 1.94 -1.16 -23.60
N ASN A 45 0.77 -0.61 -23.92
CA ASN A 45 0.35 -0.41 -25.31
C ASN A 45 1.23 0.59 -26.05
N ARG A 46 1.62 1.70 -25.39
CA ARG A 46 2.54 2.68 -25.99
C ARG A 46 3.93 2.10 -26.23
N ILE A 47 4.45 1.33 -25.28
CA ILE A 47 5.75 0.65 -25.42
C ILE A 47 5.68 -0.39 -26.54
N LYS A 48 4.61 -1.18 -26.61
CA LYS A 48 4.42 -2.18 -27.68
C LYS A 48 4.35 -1.56 -29.08
N LEU A 49 3.70 -0.41 -29.22
CA LEU A 49 3.62 0.32 -30.50
C LEU A 49 4.93 1.03 -30.85
N SER A 50 5.64 1.59 -29.87
CA SER A 50 6.88 2.35 -30.08
C SER A 50 8.10 1.46 -30.31
N TRP A 51 8.15 0.29 -29.68
CA TRP A 51 9.29 -0.62 -29.75
C TRP A 51 8.91 -1.82 -30.62
N ARG A 52 9.09 -1.69 -31.94
CA ARG A 52 8.87 -2.77 -32.93
C ARG A 52 9.86 -3.94 -32.82
N LYS A 53 10.64 -4.01 -31.73
CA LYS A 53 11.75 -4.95 -31.52
C LYS A 53 11.37 -5.99 -30.47
N GLU A 54 11.88 -7.21 -30.64
CA GLU A 54 11.59 -8.44 -29.89
C GLU A 54 11.65 -8.31 -28.35
N ASN A 55 12.37 -7.30 -27.83
CA ASN A 55 12.65 -7.17 -26.40
C ASN A 55 11.76 -6.15 -25.66
N GLY A 56 10.81 -5.49 -26.33
CA GLY A 56 9.99 -4.43 -25.70
C GLY A 56 9.17 -4.91 -24.49
N LEU A 57 8.66 -6.14 -24.56
CA LEU A 57 7.89 -6.74 -23.47
C LEU A 57 8.76 -7.11 -22.26
N PHE A 58 10.02 -7.47 -22.50
CA PHE A 58 10.99 -7.79 -21.44
C PHE A 58 11.29 -6.56 -20.57
N TYR A 59 11.55 -5.40 -21.18
CA TYR A 59 11.84 -4.17 -20.44
C TYR A 59 10.64 -3.68 -19.62
N PHE A 60 9.43 -3.83 -20.15
CA PHE A 60 8.22 -3.54 -19.39
C PHE A 60 8.09 -4.47 -18.17
N GLY A 61 8.25 -5.78 -18.36
CA GLY A 61 8.25 -6.75 -17.26
C GLY A 61 9.31 -6.47 -16.20
N LEU A 62 10.54 -6.12 -16.63
CA LEU A 62 11.63 -5.75 -15.75
C LEU A 62 11.29 -4.51 -14.91
N SER A 63 10.71 -3.48 -15.53
CA SER A 63 10.32 -2.25 -14.81
C SER A 63 9.28 -2.53 -13.72
N VAL A 64 8.31 -3.40 -13.99
CA VAL A 64 7.29 -3.80 -13.02
C VAL A 64 7.91 -4.59 -11.87
N GLN A 65 8.81 -5.54 -12.18
CA GLN A 65 9.49 -6.33 -11.16
C GLN A 65 10.38 -5.48 -10.25
N ILE A 66 11.11 -4.52 -10.81
CA ILE A 66 11.89 -3.56 -10.03
C ILE A 66 10.95 -2.77 -9.10
N GLY A 67 9.78 -2.34 -9.60
CA GLY A 67 8.78 -1.66 -8.77
C GLY A 67 8.35 -2.48 -7.55
N MET A 68 8.14 -3.79 -7.70
CA MET A 68 7.82 -4.67 -6.57
C MET A 68 8.95 -4.75 -5.55
N ILE A 69 10.19 -4.91 -6.02
CA ILE A 69 11.37 -4.97 -5.16
C ILE A 69 11.53 -3.67 -4.38
N VAL A 70 11.37 -2.53 -5.07
CA VAL A 70 11.43 -1.18 -4.46
C VAL A 70 10.30 -0.95 -3.47
N GLY A 71 9.13 -1.59 -3.60
CA GLY A 71 8.08 -1.51 -2.59
C GLY A 71 8.32 -2.43 -1.38
N VAL A 72 8.72 -3.68 -1.64
CA VAL A 72 8.84 -4.71 -0.61
C VAL A 72 10.07 -4.49 0.28
N LEU A 73 11.23 -4.18 -0.30
CA LEU A 73 12.47 -4.00 0.47
C LEU A 73 12.33 -2.93 1.58
N PRO A 74 11.94 -1.67 1.28
CA PRO A 74 11.85 -0.66 2.33
C PRO A 74 10.79 -1.04 3.37
N MET A 75 9.65 -1.60 2.98
CA MET A 75 8.64 -2.03 3.94
C MET A 75 9.17 -3.15 4.85
N TYR A 76 9.88 -4.12 4.28
CA TYR A 76 10.56 -5.16 5.03
C TYR A 76 11.57 -4.58 6.03
N PHE A 77 12.41 -3.64 5.61
CA PHE A 77 13.37 -2.98 6.50
C PHE A 77 12.66 -2.23 7.64
N ILE A 78 11.63 -1.45 7.32
CA ILE A 78 10.84 -0.67 8.28
C ILE A 78 10.22 -1.59 9.36
N ILE A 79 9.61 -2.70 8.95
CA ILE A 79 8.92 -3.62 9.87
C ILE A 79 9.92 -4.49 10.63
N ASN A 80 10.87 -5.14 9.94
CA ASN A 80 11.67 -6.21 10.53
C ASN A 80 12.98 -5.73 11.15
N VAL A 81 13.63 -4.71 10.58
CA VAL A 81 14.90 -4.20 11.09
C VAL A 81 14.66 -3.05 12.06
N TYR A 82 13.91 -2.03 11.64
CA TYR A 82 13.64 -0.85 12.46
C TYR A 82 12.50 -1.05 13.45
N ARG A 83 11.67 -2.09 13.29
CA ARG A 83 10.51 -2.41 14.15
C ARG A 83 9.60 -1.21 14.43
N LEU A 84 9.42 -0.36 13.43
CA LEU A 84 8.60 0.85 13.54
C LEU A 84 7.10 0.52 13.58
N LEU A 85 6.69 -0.55 12.89
CA LEU A 85 5.32 -1.07 12.93
C LEU A 85 5.34 -2.41 13.66
N GLN A 86 5.19 -2.35 14.98
CA GLN A 86 5.04 -3.52 15.83
C GLN A 86 3.55 -3.85 15.95
N ASP A 87 3.18 -5.12 15.82
CA ASP A 87 1.81 -5.59 16.03
C ASP A 87 1.35 -5.22 17.46
N ARG A 88 0.36 -4.32 17.55
CA ARG A 88 -0.31 -4.05 18.81
C ARG A 88 -1.38 -5.11 19.06
N LYS A 89 -1.61 -5.39 20.35
CA LYS A 89 -2.71 -6.27 20.79
C LYS A 89 -4.02 -5.82 20.10
N PRO A 90 -4.88 -6.76 19.67
CA PRO A 90 -6.16 -6.41 19.09
C PRO A 90 -6.90 -5.46 20.04
N CYS A 91 -7.42 -4.36 19.51
CA CYS A 91 -8.15 -3.37 20.30
C CYS A 91 -9.44 -4.02 20.81
N VAL A 92 -9.45 -4.41 22.09
CA VAL A 92 -10.63 -4.97 22.77
C VAL A 92 -11.57 -3.85 23.21
N THR A 93 -11.07 -2.62 23.31
CA THR A 93 -11.83 -1.41 23.61
C THR A 93 -11.56 -0.39 22.52
N TYR A 94 -12.55 -0.17 21.65
CA TYR A 94 -12.63 1.11 20.95
C TYR A 94 -12.81 2.16 22.04
N CYS A 95 -11.82 3.03 22.19
CA CYS A 95 -11.92 4.34 22.83
C CYS A 95 -12.91 4.44 24.00
N LEU A 96 -12.38 4.32 25.22
CA LEU A 96 -13.14 4.49 26.45
C LEU A 96 -13.69 5.92 26.59
#